data_AF-A0A8T7DRI7-F1
#
_entry.id   AF-A0A8T7DRI7-F1
#
_cell.length_a   1.000
_cell.length_b   1.000
_cell.length_c   1.000
_cell.angle_alpha   90.00
_cell.angle_beta   90.00
_cell.angle_gamma   90.00
#
_symmetry.space_group_name_H-M   'P 1'
#
loop_
_entity.id
_entity.type
_entity.pdbx_description
1 polymer ?
#
loop_
_entity_poly.entity_id
_entity_poly.type
_entity_poly.pdbx_seq_one_letter_code
_entity_poly.pdbx_strand_id
1 'polypeptide(L)' 'MTDIEALLGSEADHLLIYKATAIPKQDLHLPGSDFIERVMMNSDRSPTVLRNWQAMTGHG' A
#
# COMPACT_ATOMS: atom_id res chain seq x y z
N MET A 1 -6.65 -10.43 -22.23
CA MET A 1 -6.65 -9.10 -21.61
C MET A 1 -8.09 -8.78 -21.26
N THR A 2 -8.39 -8.52 -19.99
CA THR A 2 -9.76 -8.23 -19.55
C THR A 2 -10.11 -6.79 -19.89
N ASP A 3 -11.24 -6.57 -20.53
CA ASP A 3 -11.78 -5.23 -20.80
C ASP A 3 -12.45 -4.70 -19.52
N ILE A 4 -11.68 -3.94 -18.74
CA ILE A 4 -12.13 -3.41 -17.45
C ILE A 4 -13.16 -2.28 -17.61
N GLU A 5 -13.12 -1.55 -18.72
CA GLU A 5 -14.04 -0.44 -18.98
C GLU A 5 -15.44 -1.00 -19.27
N ALA A 6 -15.52 -2.05 -20.09
CA ALA A 6 -16.77 -2.74 -20.37
C ALA A 6 -17.41 -3.37 -19.11
N LEU A 7 -16.59 -3.90 -18.18
CA LEU A 7 -17.08 -4.48 -16.93
C LEU A 7 -17.65 -3.44 -15.95
N LEU A 8 -17.11 -2.22 -15.97
CA LEU A 8 -17.52 -1.13 -15.08
C LEU A 8 -18.65 -0.28 -15.66
N GLY A 9 -18.90 -0.37 -16.97
CA GLY A 9 -20.04 0.26 -17.63
C GLY A 9 -20.06 1.77 -17.42
N SER A 10 -21.22 2.31 -17.01
CA SER A 10 -21.41 3.75 -16.82
C SER A 10 -20.61 4.35 -15.66
N GLU A 11 -20.10 3.53 -14.74
CA GLU A 11 -19.30 4.00 -13.60
C GLU A 11 -17.80 4.00 -13.90
N ALA A 12 -17.37 3.48 -15.06
CA ALA A 12 -15.98 3.31 -15.43
C ALA A 12 -15.18 4.61 -15.25
N ASP A 13 -15.67 5.71 -15.83
CA ASP A 13 -15.00 7.01 -15.74
C ASP A 13 -14.83 7.44 -14.28
N HIS A 14 -15.91 7.42 -13.50
CA HIS A 14 -15.90 7.86 -12.12
C HIS A 14 -14.93 7.02 -11.27
N LEU A 15 -14.95 5.69 -11.40
CA LEU A 15 -14.15 4.78 -10.57
C LEU A 15 -12.67 4.78 -10.95
N LEU A 16 -12.35 4.84 -12.25
CA LEU A 16 -10.97 4.73 -12.73
C LEU A 16 -10.18 6.03 -12.57
N ILE A 17 -10.84 7.20 -12.64
CA ILE A 17 -10.16 8.50 -12.47
C ILE A 17 -10.19 9.02 -11.04
N TYR A 18 -10.95 8.37 -10.14
CA TYR A 18 -11.10 8.83 -8.76
C TYR A 18 -9.75 8.92 -8.05
N LYS A 19 -9.51 10.05 -7.39
CA LYS A 19 -8.37 10.25 -6.50
C LYS A 19 -8.90 10.33 -5.07
N ALA A 20 -8.42 9.45 -4.20
CA ALA A 20 -8.79 9.48 -2.79
C ALA A 20 -8.33 10.79 -2.14
N THR A 21 -9.28 11.54 -1.56
CA THR A 21 -9.03 12.84 -0.92
C THR A 21 -9.18 12.82 0.60
N ALA A 22 -9.77 11.74 1.16
CA ALA A 22 -10.09 11.66 2.58
C ALA A 22 -8.86 11.62 3.50
N ILE A 23 -7.79 10.95 3.07
CA ILE A 23 -6.53 10.86 3.82
C ILE A 23 -5.41 11.39 2.92
N PRO A 24 -4.73 12.48 3.31
CA PRO A 24 -3.62 13.01 2.54
C PRO A 24 -2.47 12.00 2.39
N LYS A 25 -1.84 11.98 1.23
CA LYS A 25 -0.76 11.04 0.92
C LYS A 25 0.42 11.18 1.89
N GLN A 26 0.73 12.39 2.34
CA GLN A 26 1.82 12.66 3.27
C GLN A 26 1.62 12.05 4.67
N ASP A 27 0.37 11.74 5.04
CA ASP A 27 0.06 11.14 6.34
C ASP A 27 0.21 9.61 6.33
N LEU A 28 0.44 9.02 5.14
CA LEU A 28 0.64 7.59 4.99
C LEU A 28 2.08 7.19 5.26
N HIS A 29 2.26 6.21 6.14
CA HIS A 29 3.54 5.55 6.32
C HIS A 29 3.72 4.47 5.25
N LEU A 30 4.27 4.86 4.10
CA LEU A 30 4.51 3.93 3.01
C LEU A 30 5.67 2.97 3.33
N PRO A 31 5.59 1.71 2.85
CA PRO A 31 6.71 0.79 2.87
C PRO A 31 7.88 1.35 2.05
N GLY A 32 9.07 1.15 2.55
CA GLY A 32 10.34 1.62 1.99
C GLY A 32 11.49 0.90 2.67
N SER A 33 12.71 1.19 2.25
CA SER A 33 13.92 0.53 2.78
C SER A 33 14.10 0.71 4.29
N ASP A 34 13.49 1.74 4.89
CA ASP A 34 13.55 2.09 6.30
C ASP A 34 12.26 1.74 7.09
N PHE A 35 11.28 1.08 6.46
CA PHE A 35 9.94 0.93 7.04
C PHE A 35 9.93 0.07 8.31
N ILE A 36 10.82 -0.93 8.38
CA ILE A 36 10.91 -1.80 9.55
C ILE A 36 11.40 -1.01 10.75
N GLU A 37 12.44 -0.20 10.56
CA GLU A 37 13.03 0.67 11.57
C GLU A 37 12.07 1.78 11.99
N ARG A 38 11.46 2.46 11.00
CA ARG A 38 10.62 3.64 11.23
C ARG A 38 9.26 3.32 11.84
N VAL A 39 8.66 2.17 11.51
CA VAL A 39 7.24 1.86 11.85
C VAL A 39 7.10 0.58 12.67
N MET A 40 7.80 -0.50 12.30
CA MET A 40 7.48 -1.84 12.83
C MET A 40 8.30 -2.24 14.06
N MET A 41 9.47 -1.63 14.27
CA MET A 41 10.47 -2.03 15.26
C MET A 41 9.93 -2.09 16.69
N ASN A 42 9.05 -1.16 17.06
CA ASN A 42 8.50 -1.05 18.42
C ASN A 42 7.18 -1.81 18.60
N SER A 43 6.81 -2.65 17.64
CA SER A 43 5.62 -3.50 17.77
C SER A 43 5.93 -4.79 18.52
N ASP A 44 4.90 -5.47 19.02
CA ASP A 44 5.01 -6.75 19.74
C ASP A 44 5.26 -7.95 18.79
N ARG A 45 5.95 -7.71 17.67
CA ARG A 45 6.27 -8.74 16.67
C ARG A 45 7.63 -9.33 16.94
N SER A 46 7.73 -10.65 16.84
CA SER A 46 9.01 -11.33 16.99
C SER A 46 10.00 -10.94 15.88
N PRO A 47 11.32 -11.05 16.13
CA PRO A 47 12.34 -10.76 15.13
C PRO A 47 12.15 -11.54 13.81
N THR A 48 11.69 -12.78 13.89
CA THR A 48 11.37 -13.61 12.71
C THR A 48 10.28 -12.98 11.86
N VAL A 49 9.23 -12.43 12.49
CA VAL A 49 8.15 -11.74 11.79
C VAL A 49 8.67 -10.47 11.16
N LEU A 50 9.44 -9.66 11.88
CA LEU A 50 10.01 -8.41 11.34
C LEU A 50 10.92 -8.67 10.13
N ARG A 51 11.75 -9.72 10.16
CA ARG A 51 12.59 -10.11 9.03
C ARG A 51 11.77 -10.53 7.81
N ASN A 52 10.71 -11.31 7.99
CA ASN A 52 9.83 -11.71 6.89
C ASN A 52 9.10 -10.50 6.29
N TRP A 53 8.68 -9.56 7.13
CA TRP A 53 8.14 -8.28 6.69
C TRP A 53 9.15 -7.47 5.87
N GLN A 54 10.41 -7.41 6.31
CA GLN A 54 11.48 -6.75 5.56
C GLN A 54 11.69 -7.39 4.19
N ALA A 55 11.68 -8.72 4.11
CA ALA A 55 11.83 -9.43 2.85
C ALA A 55 10.70 -9.12 1.86
N MET A 56 9.47 -8.85 2.33
CA MET A 56 8.32 -8.51 1.47
C MET A 56 8.24 -7.03 1.08
N THR A 57 8.79 -6.13 1.90
CA THR A 57 8.59 -4.68 1.77
C THR A 57 9.87 -3.91 1.46
N GLY A 58 11.03 -4.56 1.56
CA GLY A 58 12.34 -3.98 1.30
C GLY A 58 12.78 -3.98 -0.17
N HIS A 59 11.91 -4.42 -1.08
CA HIS A 59 12.12 -4.33 -2.52
C HIS A 59 11.06 -3.38 -3.12
N GLY A 60 11.42 -2.10 -3.21
CA GLY A 60 10.62 -1.05 -3.82
C GLY A 60 11.44 -0.31 -4.87
#